data_AF-A0A1Y2L5I9-F1
#
_entry.id   AF-A0A1Y2L5I9-F1
#
_cell.length_a   1.000
_cell.length_b   1.000
_cell.length_c   1.000
_cell.angle_alpha   90.00
_cell.angle_beta   90.00
_cell.angle_gamma   90.00
#
_symmetry.space_group_name_H-M   'P 1'
#
loop_
_entity.id
_entity.type
_entity.pdbx_description
1 polymer ?
#
loop_
_entity_poly.entity_id
_entity_poly.type
_entity_poly.pdbx_seq_one_letter_code
_entity_poly.pdbx_strand_id
1 'polypeptide(L)'
;MFKRIDKLRVGSLFFLAAGFLFVLFINFSTKEQNFFCAGTEMVDGKDSPTSFFLKFERFRWFILWSDDDGSAWVETQDGQVYYFAYLDDSGVDWNFADQKFLIPPFGKFSSISNKAMIGIRDGFVVEGECQKSPNYK
;
A
#
# COMPACT_ATOMS: atom_id res chain seq x y z
N MET A 1 47.44 35.28 -7.62
CA MET A 1 47.17 34.33 -8.73
C MET A 1 46.06 33.38 -8.26
N PHE A 2 44.79 33.78 -8.39
CA PHE A 2 43.67 33.00 -7.88
C PHE A 2 43.36 31.84 -8.85
N LYS A 3 43.54 30.61 -8.34
CA LYS A 3 43.27 29.34 -9.00
C LYS A 3 41.84 29.33 -9.52
N ARG A 4 41.66 29.48 -10.85
CA ARG A 4 40.40 29.28 -11.57
C ARG A 4 40.10 27.78 -11.58
N ILE A 5 39.85 27.19 -10.40
CA ILE A 5 39.38 25.81 -10.29
C ILE A 5 38.04 25.76 -11.01
N ASP A 6 37.97 24.84 -11.96
CA ASP A 6 36.93 24.68 -12.98
C ASP A 6 35.52 24.71 -12.36
N LYS A 7 34.86 25.88 -12.37
CA LYS A 7 33.44 26.01 -11.99
C LYS A 7 32.54 25.01 -12.73
N LEU A 8 32.96 24.60 -13.93
CA LEU A 8 32.30 23.55 -14.73
C LEU A 8 32.35 22.15 -14.08
N ARG A 9 33.48 21.78 -13.46
CA ARG A 9 33.65 20.46 -12.81
C ARG A 9 32.88 20.37 -11.49
N VAL A 10 32.85 21.47 -10.73
CA VAL A 10 32.09 21.54 -9.48
C VAL A 10 30.58 21.50 -9.74
N GLY A 11 30.11 22.20 -10.78
CA GLY A 11 28.70 22.14 -11.20
C GLY A 11 28.26 20.74 -11.63
N SER A 12 29.06 20.05 -12.46
CA SER A 12 28.75 18.68 -12.92
C SER A 12 28.66 17.67 -11.76
N LEU A 13 29.59 17.74 -10.80
CA LEU A 13 29.57 16.85 -9.63
C LEU A 13 28.33 17.08 -8.76
N PHE A 14 27.90 18.34 -8.62
CA PHE A 14 26.68 18.69 -7.88
C PHE A 14 25.41 18.13 -8.55
N PHE A 15 25.28 18.27 -9.87
CA PHE A 15 24.13 17.69 -10.60
C PHE A 15 24.10 16.17 -10.51
N LEU A 16 25.26 15.51 -10.60
CA LEU A 16 25.34 14.05 -10.43
C LEU A 16 24.95 13.62 -9.01
N ALA A 17 25.45 14.32 -7.98
CA ALA A 17 25.10 14.03 -6.60
C ALA A 17 23.60 14.27 -6.32
N ALA A 18 23.05 15.39 -6.81
CA ALA A 18 21.64 15.72 -6.67
C ALA A 18 20.74 14.71 -7.40
N GLY A 19 21.12 14.32 -8.62
CA GLY A 19 20.42 13.28 -9.39
C GLY A 19 20.44 11.92 -8.69
N PHE A 20 21.60 11.53 -8.14
CA PHE A 20 21.71 10.28 -7.38
C PHE A 20 20.85 10.29 -6.11
N LEU A 21 20.87 11.39 -5.34
CA LEU A 21 20.02 11.56 -4.16
C LEU A 21 18.53 11.51 -4.52
N PHE A 22 18.14 12.13 -5.64
CA PHE A 22 16.77 12.10 -6.12
C PHE A 22 16.32 10.67 -6.47
N VAL A 23 17.17 9.89 -7.14
CA VAL A 23 16.90 8.48 -7.43
C VAL A 23 16.73 7.67 -6.15
N LEU A 24 17.59 7.86 -5.16
CA LEU A 24 17.42 7.23 -3.85
C LEU A 24 16.10 7.63 -3.20
N PHE A 25 15.77 8.92 -3.23
CA PHE A 25 14.54 9.43 -2.62
C PHE A 25 13.28 8.78 -3.21
N ILE A 26 13.22 8.64 -4.54
CA ILE A 26 12.11 7.97 -5.22
C ILE A 26 12.08 6.47 -4.89
N ASN A 27 13.22 5.78 -4.95
CA ASN A 27 13.25 4.32 -4.71
C ASN A 27 12.87 3.93 -3.28
N PHE A 28 13.08 4.82 -2.31
CA PHE A 28 12.72 4.57 -0.92
C PHE A 28 11.40 5.25 -0.52
N SER A 29 10.63 5.79 -1.46
CA SER A 29 9.40 6.57 -1.18
C SER A 29 8.26 5.73 -0.60
N THR A 30 8.22 4.43 -0.91
CA THR A 30 7.18 3.51 -0.43
C THR A 30 7.73 2.47 0.54
N LYS A 31 6.82 1.88 1.33
CA LYS A 31 7.07 0.72 2.17
C LYS A 31 6.00 -0.32 1.89
N GLU A 32 6.43 -1.49 1.43
CA GLU A 32 5.55 -2.61 1.18
C GLU A 32 5.31 -3.43 2.46
N GLN A 33 4.08 -3.88 2.65
CA GLN A 33 3.69 -4.79 3.72
C GLN A 33 2.71 -5.84 3.18
N ASN A 34 3.11 -7.11 3.27
CA ASN A 34 2.31 -8.22 2.77
C ASN A 34 1.73 -9.04 3.92
N PHE A 35 0.52 -9.53 3.72
CA PHE A 35 -0.25 -10.29 4.69
C PHE A 35 -0.94 -11.45 3.99
N PHE A 36 -1.01 -12.59 4.69
CA PHE A 36 -1.89 -13.69 4.34
C PHE A 36 -3.01 -13.75 5.38
N CYS A 37 -4.26 -13.79 4.92
CA CYS A 37 -5.43 -13.74 5.78
C CYS A 37 -6.29 -14.99 5.57
N ALA A 38 -6.66 -15.62 6.68
CA ALA A 38 -7.57 -16.76 6.70
C ALA A 38 -8.86 -16.36 7.43
N GLY A 39 -10.00 -16.70 6.85
CA GLY A 39 -11.28 -16.32 7.44
C GLY A 39 -12.48 -16.83 6.67
N THR A 40 -13.51 -15.99 6.54
CA THR A 40 -14.79 -16.35 5.95
C THR A 40 -15.23 -15.32 4.93
N GLU A 41 -15.76 -15.80 3.80
CA GLU A 41 -16.53 -14.98 2.86
C GLU A 41 -18.02 -15.19 3.12
N MET A 42 -18.76 -14.10 3.07
CA MET A 42 -20.22 -14.09 3.12
C MET A 42 -20.75 -13.85 1.70
N VAL A 43 -21.42 -14.85 1.14
CA VAL A 43 -22.05 -14.80 -0.19
C VAL A 43 -23.51 -15.17 -0.03
N ASP A 44 -24.43 -14.30 -0.44
CA ASP A 44 -25.88 -14.49 -0.29
C ASP A 44 -26.30 -14.86 1.15
N GLY A 45 -25.63 -14.28 2.15
CA GLY A 45 -25.89 -14.53 3.58
C GLY A 45 -25.43 -15.90 4.08
N LYS A 46 -24.61 -16.63 3.31
CA LYS A 46 -23.95 -17.86 3.73
C LYS A 46 -22.47 -17.63 3.94
N ASP A 47 -21.97 -18.05 5.09
CA ASP A 47 -20.55 -18.03 5.41
C ASP A 47 -19.87 -19.27 4.83
N SER A 48 -18.73 -19.06 4.15
CA SER A 48 -17.86 -20.14 3.73
C SER A 48 -16.40 -19.80 4.02
N PRO A 49 -15.57 -20.79 4.37
CA PRO A 49 -14.16 -20.55 4.68
C PRO A 49 -13.41 -20.13 3.43
N THR A 50 -12.60 -19.07 3.55
CA THR A 50 -11.82 -18.51 2.44
C THR A 50 -10.45 -18.03 2.94
N SER A 51 -9.57 -17.71 1.99
CA SER A 51 -8.29 -17.08 2.26
C SER A 51 -7.97 -16.02 1.20
N PHE A 52 -7.17 -15.03 1.58
CA PHE A 52 -6.79 -13.95 0.67
C PHE A 52 -5.44 -13.37 1.09
N PHE A 53 -4.75 -12.78 0.12
CA PHE A 53 -3.53 -12.03 0.34
C PHE A 53 -3.82 -10.53 0.31
N LEU A 54 -3.18 -9.81 1.22
CA LEU A 54 -3.24 -8.36 1.32
C LEU A 54 -1.84 -7.79 1.11
N LYS A 55 -1.69 -6.84 0.19
CA LYS A 55 -0.49 -6.02 0.04
C LYS A 55 -0.87 -4.58 0.29
N PHE A 56 -0.08 -3.90 1.12
CA PHE A 56 -0.14 -2.46 1.29
C PHE A 56 1.16 -1.85 0.77
N GLU A 57 1.06 -0.84 -0.08
CA GLU A 57 2.18 0.03 -0.44
C GLU A 57 1.93 1.39 0.19
N ARG A 58 2.69 1.70 1.23
CA ARG A 58 2.50 2.93 2.01
C ARG A 58 3.51 3.98 1.63
N PHE A 59 3.06 5.21 1.42
CA PHE A 59 3.97 6.33 1.29
C PHE A 59 4.66 6.62 2.62
N ARG A 60 5.93 7.02 2.55
CA ARG A 60 6.68 7.45 3.73
C ARG A 60 6.33 8.89 4.06
N TRP A 61 6.48 9.24 5.33
CA TRP A 61 6.18 10.55 5.91
C TRP A 61 6.82 11.76 5.19
N PHE A 62 7.90 11.56 4.43
CA PHE A 62 8.56 12.63 3.68
C PHE A 62 7.91 12.90 2.31
N ILE A 63 6.97 12.06 1.88
CA ILE A 63 6.14 12.28 0.69
C ILE A 63 4.94 13.13 1.14
N LEU A 64 5.17 14.44 1.23
CA LEU A 64 4.18 15.40 1.76
C LEU A 64 3.19 15.91 0.69
N TRP A 65 3.29 15.42 -0.54
CA TRP A 65 2.49 15.88 -1.68
C TRP A 65 1.44 14.87 -2.15
N SER A 66 1.27 13.73 -1.44
CA SER A 66 0.19 12.79 -1.73
C SER A 66 -1.06 13.19 -0.95
N ASP A 67 -2.24 13.01 -1.57
CA ASP A 67 -3.53 13.22 -0.92
C ASP A 67 -4.00 12.00 -0.09
N ASP A 68 -3.24 10.90 -0.14
CA ASP A 68 -3.48 9.63 0.54
C ASP A 68 -2.17 9.05 1.10
N ASP A 69 -2.29 8.01 1.94
CA ASP A 69 -1.15 7.33 2.59
C ASP A 69 -0.58 6.17 1.78
N GLY A 70 -1.09 5.92 0.57
CA GLY A 70 -0.67 4.84 -0.32
C GLY A 70 -1.83 4.09 -0.97
N SER A 71 -1.60 2.81 -1.26
CA SER A 71 -2.56 1.94 -1.93
C SER A 71 -2.55 0.52 -1.37
N ALA A 72 -3.57 -0.27 -1.72
CA ALA A 72 -3.71 -1.66 -1.30
C ALA A 72 -4.08 -2.58 -2.47
N TRP A 73 -3.72 -3.85 -2.35
CA TRP A 73 -4.12 -4.93 -3.24
C TRP A 73 -4.66 -6.08 -2.41
N VAL A 74 -5.77 -6.64 -2.85
CA VAL A 74 -6.34 -7.88 -2.32
C VAL A 74 -6.29 -8.92 -3.42
N GLU A 75 -5.76 -10.09 -3.13
CA GLU A 75 -5.88 -11.26 -4.00
C GLU A 75 -6.66 -12.36 -3.28
N THR A 76 -7.79 -12.75 -3.84
CA THR A 76 -8.63 -13.83 -3.31
C THR A 76 -8.05 -15.19 -3.67
N GLN A 77 -8.48 -16.25 -2.99
CA GLN A 77 -7.98 -17.62 -3.22
C GLN A 77 -8.20 -18.14 -4.65
N ASP A 78 -9.19 -17.61 -5.37
CA ASP A 78 -9.45 -17.92 -6.79
C ASP A 78 -8.59 -17.08 -7.77
N GLY A 79 -7.69 -16.24 -7.26
CA GLY A 79 -6.73 -15.45 -8.04
C GLY A 79 -7.28 -14.12 -8.58
N GLN A 80 -8.43 -13.65 -8.08
CA GLN A 80 -8.93 -12.33 -8.45
C GLN A 80 -8.16 -11.25 -7.68
N VAL A 81 -7.67 -10.25 -8.40
CA VAL A 81 -6.91 -9.14 -7.82
C VAL A 81 -7.74 -7.88 -7.84
N TYR A 82 -7.92 -7.28 -6.65
CA TYR A 82 -8.59 -6.01 -6.44
C TYR A 82 -7.55 -4.96 -6.05
N TYR A 83 -7.48 -3.89 -6.82
CA TYR A 83 -6.63 -2.73 -6.53
C TYR A 83 -7.45 -1.63 -5.86
N PHE A 84 -6.89 -1.04 -4.82
CA PHE A 84 -7.46 0.07 -4.06
C PHE A 84 -6.49 1.23 -4.11
N ALA A 85 -6.84 2.26 -4.87
CA ALA A 85 -5.98 3.41 -5.12
C ALA A 85 -5.79 4.29 -3.88
N TYR A 86 -6.75 4.27 -2.95
CA TYR A 86 -6.74 5.10 -1.76
C TYR A 86 -6.48 4.26 -0.52
N LEU A 87 -5.51 4.69 0.29
CA LEU A 87 -5.24 4.20 1.63
C LEU A 87 -5.24 5.38 2.60
N ASP A 88 -5.96 5.24 3.71
CA ASP A 88 -6.01 6.20 4.81
C ASP A 88 -5.54 5.49 6.08
N ASP A 89 -4.38 5.88 6.61
CA ASP A 89 -3.80 5.33 7.83
C ASP A 89 -4.07 6.23 9.04
N SER A 90 -5.08 5.85 9.82
CA SER A 90 -5.40 6.48 11.11
C SER A 90 -4.45 6.11 12.26
N GLY A 91 -3.42 5.29 11.99
CA GLY A 91 -2.49 4.68 12.92
C GLY A 91 -2.98 3.34 13.49
N VAL A 92 -4.28 3.23 13.76
CA VAL A 92 -4.91 2.02 14.32
C VAL A 92 -5.58 1.19 13.23
N ASP A 93 -6.31 1.88 12.35
CA ASP A 93 -7.05 1.27 11.26
C ASP A 93 -6.58 1.85 9.94
N TRP A 94 -6.40 0.97 8.95
CA TRP A 94 -6.06 1.30 7.58
C TRP A 94 -7.31 1.09 6.75
N ASN A 95 -7.93 2.18 6.31
CA ASN A 95 -9.07 2.14 5.42
C ASN A 95 -8.57 2.22 3.99
N PHE A 96 -9.10 1.39 3.10
CA PHE A 96 -8.69 1.40 1.70
C PHE A 96 -9.91 1.29 0.79
N ALA A 97 -9.87 2.00 -0.34
CA ALA A 97 -10.98 2.07 -1.28
C ALA A 97 -10.46 2.27 -2.71
N ASP A 98 -11.24 1.83 -3.69
CA ASP A 98 -10.97 2.13 -5.10
C ASP A 98 -11.14 3.64 -5.39
N GLN A 99 -12.09 4.28 -4.70
CA GLN A 99 -12.38 5.70 -4.83
C GLN A 99 -12.43 6.40 -3.46
N LYS A 100 -12.09 7.68 -3.43
CA LYS A 100 -12.09 8.53 -2.21
C LYS A 100 -13.44 8.59 -1.48
N PHE A 101 -14.52 8.22 -2.16
CA PHE A 101 -15.85 8.06 -1.59
C PHE A 101 -16.16 6.56 -1.44
N LEU A 102 -16.62 6.15 -0.26
CA LEU A 102 -16.93 4.77 0.22
C LEU A 102 -17.97 4.00 -0.63
N ILE A 103 -17.76 3.94 -1.94
CA ILE A 103 -18.50 3.10 -2.87
C ILE A 103 -17.69 1.81 -2.99
N PRO A 104 -18.28 0.63 -2.77
CA PRO A 104 -17.59 -0.64 -2.95
C PRO A 104 -16.83 -0.72 -4.29
N PRO A 105 -15.61 -1.28 -4.31
CA PRO A 105 -15.00 -2.03 -3.21
C PRO A 105 -14.29 -1.14 -2.17
N PHE A 106 -14.46 -1.48 -0.89
CA PHE A 106 -13.80 -0.83 0.26
C PHE A 106 -13.30 -1.88 1.25
N GLY A 107 -12.31 -1.55 2.06
CA GLY A 107 -11.82 -2.44 3.09
C GLY A 107 -11.20 -1.70 4.27
N LYS A 108 -11.02 -2.46 5.35
CA LYS A 108 -10.48 -2.00 6.61
C LYS A 108 -9.52 -3.06 7.13
N PHE A 109 -8.32 -2.64 7.53
CA PHE A 109 -7.35 -3.49 8.22
C PHE A 109 -7.01 -2.87 9.58
N SER A 110 -7.12 -3.64 10.65
CA SER A 110 -6.74 -3.20 11.99
C SER A 110 -5.32 -3.62 12.30
N SER A 111 -4.43 -2.64 12.55
CA SER A 111 -3.03 -2.88 12.88
C SER A 111 -2.85 -3.50 14.28
N ILE A 112 -3.87 -3.39 15.14
CA ILE A 112 -3.86 -3.93 16.50
C ILE A 112 -4.24 -5.42 16.52
N SER A 113 -5.38 -5.77 15.90
CA SER A 113 -5.88 -7.14 15.90
C SER A 113 -5.37 -7.98 14.72
N ASN A 114 -4.71 -7.35 13.74
CA ASN A 114 -4.38 -7.95 12.45
C ASN A 114 -5.61 -8.56 11.76
N LYS A 115 -6.77 -7.92 11.87
CA LYS A 115 -7.99 -8.35 11.16
C LYS A 115 -8.23 -7.47 9.95
N ALA A 116 -8.62 -8.09 8.84
CA ALA A 116 -9.07 -7.40 7.65
C ALA A 116 -10.54 -7.70 7.39
N MET A 117 -11.27 -6.68 6.94
CA MET A 117 -12.61 -6.80 6.39
C MET A 117 -12.64 -6.09 5.03
N ILE A 118 -13.14 -6.76 4.00
CA ILE A 118 -13.18 -6.24 2.63
C ILE A 118 -14.60 -6.42 2.11
N GLY A 119 -15.25 -5.32 1.75
CA GLY A 119 -16.50 -5.32 1.01
C GLY A 119 -16.21 -5.23 -0.48
N ILE A 120 -16.60 -6.25 -1.22
CA ILE A 120 -16.57 -6.30 -2.69
C ILE A 120 -17.99 -6.04 -3.20
N ARG A 121 -18.16 -5.78 -4.50
CA ARG A 121 -19.48 -5.57 -5.12
C ARG A 121 -20.40 -6.78 -4.88
N ASP A 122 -21.71 -6.53 -4.96
CA ASP A 122 -22.78 -7.53 -4.85
C ASP A 122 -22.94 -8.18 -3.46
N GLY A 123 -22.54 -7.49 -2.40
CA GLY A 123 -22.74 -7.94 -1.02
C GLY A 123 -21.72 -8.96 -0.53
N PHE A 124 -20.69 -9.24 -1.34
CA PHE A 124 -19.58 -10.09 -0.99
C PHE A 124 -18.72 -9.41 0.08
N VAL A 125 -18.64 -10.00 1.28
CA VAL A 125 -17.80 -9.50 2.37
C VAL A 125 -16.83 -10.58 2.77
N VAL A 126 -15.55 -10.24 2.84
CA VAL A 126 -14.50 -11.13 3.34
C VAL A 126 -13.99 -10.58 4.65
N GLU A 127 -13.98 -11.41 5.69
CA GLU A 127 -13.35 -11.10 6.97
C GLU A 127 -12.30 -12.16 7.29
N GLY A 128 -11.13 -11.76 7.81
CA GLY A 128 -10.11 -12.73 8.19
C GLY A 128 -9.04 -12.19 9.14
N GLU A 129 -8.40 -13.13 9.83
CA GLU A 129 -7.22 -12.89 10.64
C GLU A 129 -5.97 -13.02 9.77
N CYS A 130 -5.13 -12.00 9.82
CA CYS A 130 -4.00 -11.82 8.94
C CYS A 130 -2.67 -12.04 9.67
N GLN A 131 -1.73 -12.62 8.96
CA GLN A 131 -0.35 -12.82 9.40
C GLN A 131 0.59 -12.19 8.38
N LYS A 132 1.67 -11.54 8.86
CA LYS A 132 2.68 -11.00 7.96
C LYS A 132 3.28 -12.11 7.11
N SER A 133 3.24 -11.93 5.81
CA SER A 133 3.88 -12.82 4.85
C SER A 133 5.10 -12.11 4.26
N PRO A 134 6.27 -12.78 4.14
CA PRO A 134 7.39 -12.21 3.40
C PRO A 134 7.14 -12.21 1.88
N ASN A 135 6.19 -13.02 1.40
CA ASN A 135 5.93 -13.21 -0.02
C ASN A 135 4.48 -12.82 -0.33
N TYR A 136 4.32 -11.84 -1.22
CA TYR A 136 3.14 -11.72 -2.07
C TYR A 136 3.43 -12.63 -3.28
N LYS A 137 2.64 -13.69 -3.47
CA LYS A 137 2.87 -14.66 -4.53
C LYS A 137 2.03 -14.30 -5.74
#